data_AF-A0A4Y7QV73-F1
#
_entry.id   AF-A0A4Y7QV73-F1
#
_cell.length_a   1.000
_cell.length_b   1.000
_cell.length_c   1.000
_cell.angle_alpha   90.00
_cell.angle_beta   90.00
_cell.angle_gamma   90.00
#
_symmetry.space_group_name_H-M   'P 1'
#
loop_
_entity.id
_entity.type
_entity.pdbx_description
1 polymer ?
#
loop_
_entity_poly.entity_id
_entity_poly.type
_entity_poly.pdbx_seq_one_letter_code
_entity_poly.pdbx_strand_id
1 'polypeptide(L)'
;MKIGYNFKCNKCGHNNTEEDIDYTNMLCGEPCGCECNEYELICSSCGDEICSGNGWGEFDRKEAAEDAQEKLLYMSKRAASKS
;
A
#
# COMPACT_ATOMS: atom_id res chain seq x y z
N MET A 1 -18.28 5.70 -13.19
CA MET A 1 -17.02 6.36 -12.80
C MET A 1 -16.24 5.36 -11.97
N LYS A 2 -15.06 4.91 -12.43
CA LYS A 2 -14.16 4.14 -11.57
C LYS A 2 -13.54 5.14 -10.60
N ILE A 3 -13.92 5.06 -9.33
CA ILE A 3 -13.28 5.83 -8.26
C ILE A 3 -11.96 5.10 -7.99
N GLY A 4 -10.91 5.49 -8.70
CA GLY A 4 -9.56 4.97 -8.43
C GLY A 4 -9.02 5.51 -7.11
N TYR A 5 -8.22 4.71 -6.41
CA TYR A 5 -7.59 5.14 -5.16
C TYR A 5 -6.56 6.24 -5.41
N ASN A 6 -6.45 7.20 -4.48
CA ASN A 6 -5.51 8.32 -4.59
C ASN A 6 -4.65 8.45 -3.34
N PHE A 7 -3.32 8.39 -3.51
CA PHE A 7 -2.36 8.39 -2.43
C PHE A 7 -1.42 9.58 -2.53
N LYS A 8 -1.63 10.56 -1.65
CA LYS A 8 -0.79 11.75 -1.61
C LYS A 8 0.53 11.46 -0.91
N CYS A 9 1.64 11.70 -1.61
CA CYS A 9 2.97 11.64 -1.02
C CYS A 9 3.16 12.81 -0.06
N ASN A 10 3.54 12.51 1.20
CA ASN A 10 3.74 13.53 2.23
C ASN A 10 4.98 14.40 1.99
N LYS A 11 5.95 13.90 1.21
CA LYS A 11 7.22 14.59 0.95
C LYS A 11 7.14 15.59 -0.19
N CYS A 12 6.60 15.20 -1.35
CA CYS A 12 6.54 16.04 -2.54
C CYS A 12 5.13 16.53 -2.90
N GLY A 13 4.09 16.01 -2.24
CA GLY A 13 2.70 16.36 -2.51
C GLY A 13 2.11 15.75 -3.78
N HIS A 14 2.87 14.91 -4.50
CA HIS A 14 2.40 14.20 -5.68
C HIS A 14 1.28 13.21 -5.33
N ASN A 15 0.32 13.05 -6.23
CA ASN A 15 -0.80 12.12 -6.06
C ASN A 15 -0.55 10.86 -6.88
N ASN A 16 -0.39 9.74 -6.19
CA ASN A 16 -0.16 8.42 -6.77
C ASN A 16 -1.48 7.65 -6.81
N THR A 17 -1.48 6.55 -7.54
CA THR A 17 -2.64 5.69 -7.78
C THR A 17 -2.33 4.26 -7.39
N GLU A 18 -3.33 3.39 -7.42
CA GLU A 18 -3.16 1.95 -7.23
C GLU A 18 -2.24 1.30 -8.28
N GLU A 19 -1.96 1.97 -9.40
CA GLU A 19 -1.00 1.48 -10.40
C GLU A 19 0.47 1.71 -10.00
N ASP A 20 0.71 2.61 -9.04
CA ASP A 20 2.04 2.86 -8.46
C ASP A 20 2.36 1.87 -7.31
N ILE A 21 1.51 0.86 -7.09
CA ILE A 21 1.74 -0.22 -6.14
C ILE A 21 2.54 -1.32 -6.82
N ASP A 22 3.77 -1.52 -6.36
CA ASP A 22 4.60 -2.69 -6.66
C ASP A 22 4.29 -3.81 -5.68
N TYR A 23 4.44 -5.06 -6.12
CA TYR A 23 4.16 -6.23 -5.28
C TYR A 23 5.03 -7.42 -5.62
N THR A 24 5.19 -8.32 -4.65
CA THR A 24 5.85 -9.60 -4.80
C THR A 24 4.97 -10.69 -4.18
N ASN A 25 4.60 -11.69 -5.00
CA ASN A 25 4.00 -12.92 -4.49
C ASN A 25 5.09 -13.88 -4.03
N MET A 26 4.89 -14.50 -2.88
CA MET A 26 5.82 -15.45 -2.27
C MET A 26 5.06 -16.58 -1.56
N LEU A 27 5.76 -17.68 -1.30
CA LEU A 27 5.24 -18.77 -0.47
C LEU A 27 5.81 -18.63 0.93
N CYS A 28 5.00 -18.91 1.97
CA CYS A 28 5.42 -18.90 3.38
C CYS A 28 6.51 -19.93 3.74
N GLY A 29 6.95 -20.74 2.76
CA GLY A 29 7.89 -21.84 2.92
C GLY A 29 7.22 -23.21 3.03
N GLU A 30 8.00 -24.28 2.89
CA GLU A 30 7.54 -25.63 3.16
C GLU A 30 7.53 -25.91 4.69
N PRO A 31 6.56 -26.68 5.22
CA PRO A 31 5.51 -27.43 4.52
C PRO A 31 4.19 -26.66 4.36
N CYS A 32 4.09 -25.39 4.79
CA CYS A 32 2.82 -24.66 4.79
C CYS A 32 2.32 -24.34 3.37
N GLY A 33 3.22 -24.01 2.44
CA GLY A 33 2.89 -23.75 1.03
C GLY A 33 1.83 -22.66 0.82
N CYS A 34 1.48 -21.89 1.86
CA CYS A 34 0.49 -20.85 1.79
C CYS A 34 1.07 -19.68 0.97
N GLU A 35 0.25 -19.16 0.08
CA GLU A 35 0.56 -17.96 -0.68
C GLU A 35 0.47 -16.75 0.23
N CYS A 36 1.41 -15.84 0.05
CA CYS A 36 1.40 -14.53 0.68
C CYS A 36 1.99 -13.53 -0.30
N ASN A 37 1.67 -12.26 -0.08
CA ASN A 37 2.15 -11.17 -0.89
C ASN A 37 2.68 -10.05 -0.01
N GLU A 38 3.64 -9.32 -0.55
CA GLU A 38 4.11 -8.06 -0.01
C GLU A 38 3.90 -7.00 -1.08
N TYR A 39 3.51 -5.80 -0.66
CA TYR A 39 3.31 -4.68 -1.57
C TYR A 39 3.98 -3.42 -1.02
N GLU A 40 4.45 -2.59 -1.93
CA GLU A 40 5.09 -1.31 -1.66
C GLU A 40 4.44 -0.24 -2.54
N LEU A 41 4.01 0.86 -1.93
CA LEU A 41 3.54 2.05 -2.62
C LEU A 41 4.63 3.10 -2.59
N ILE A 42 5.36 3.22 -3.70
CA ILE A 42 6.44 4.18 -3.86
C ILE A 42 5.96 5.36 -4.67
N CYS A 43 6.33 6.57 -4.26
CA CYS A 43 5.96 7.75 -5.01
C CYS A 43 6.67 7.81 -6.36
N SER A 44 5.93 7.70 -7.47
CA SER A 44 6.50 7.71 -8.83
C SER A 44 7.21 9.02 -9.20
N SER A 45 6.95 10.12 -8.49
CA SER A 45 7.63 11.39 -8.71
C SER A 45 8.94 11.56 -7.94
N CYS A 46 9.11 10.98 -6.75
CA CYS A 46 10.27 11.25 -5.89
C CYS A 46 10.97 10.00 -5.33
N GLY A 47 10.43 8.81 -5.60
CA GLY A 47 10.96 7.54 -5.13
C GLY A 47 10.82 7.30 -3.62
N ASP A 48 10.08 8.15 -2.91
CA ASP A 48 9.87 8.01 -1.47
C ASP A 48 8.78 6.98 -1.19
N GLU A 49 8.99 6.12 -0.20
CA GLU A 49 7.98 5.17 0.26
C GLU A 49 6.82 5.91 0.92
N ILE A 50 5.60 5.67 0.43
CA ILE A 50 4.37 6.24 0.99
C ILE A 50 3.80 5.29 2.03
N CYS A 51 3.75 4.00 1.69
CA CYS A 51 3.20 2.93 2.52
C CYS A 51 3.67 1.57 2.00
N SER A 52 3.70 0.57 2.87
CA SER A 52 3.93 -0.83 2.50
C SER A 52 3.03 -1.74 3.33
N GLY A 53 2.86 -2.97 2.86
CA GLY A 53 2.00 -3.94 3.51
C GLY A 53 2.21 -5.36 3.02
N ASN A 54 1.52 -6.28 3.66
CA ASN A 54 1.54 -7.68 3.29
C ASN A 54 0.16 -8.30 3.45
N GLY A 55 -0.08 -9.38 2.72
CA GLY A 55 -1.34 -10.11 2.67
C GLY A 55 -1.13 -11.61 2.56
N TRP A 56 -2.19 -12.36 2.84
CA TRP A 56 -2.26 -13.80 2.60
C TRP A 56 -3.02 -14.05 1.30
N GLY A 57 -2.58 -15.02 0.52
CA GLY A 57 -3.10 -15.31 -0.82
C GLY A 57 -2.34 -14.59 -1.94
N GLU A 58 -2.80 -14.80 -3.17
CA GLU A 58 -2.36 -14.07 -4.35
C GLU A 58 -2.64 -12.57 -4.19
N PHE A 59 -1.72 -11.73 -4.67
CA PHE A 59 -1.89 -10.29 -4.65
C PHE A 59 -3.16 -9.82 -5.37
N ASP A 60 -4.02 -9.12 -4.64
CA ASP A 60 -5.14 -8.34 -5.19
C ASP A 60 -4.85 -6.84 -5.03
N ARG A 61 -4.79 -6.14 -6.17
CA ARG A 61 -4.49 -4.70 -6.21
C ARG A 61 -5.53 -3.86 -5.46
N LYS A 62 -6.80 -4.27 -5.49
CA LYS A 62 -7.87 -3.53 -4.82
C LYS A 62 -7.73 -3.66 -3.30
N GLU A 63 -7.46 -4.87 -2.79
CA GLU A 63 -7.19 -5.09 -1.37
C GLU A 63 -5.95 -4.32 -0.90
N ALA A 64 -4.86 -4.35 -1.67
CA ALA A 64 -3.66 -3.57 -1.36
C ALA A 64 -3.93 -2.06 -1.31
N ALA A 65 -4.74 -1.55 -2.24
CA ALA A 65 -5.12 -0.14 -2.26
C ALA A 65 -6.05 0.25 -1.09
N GLU A 66 -6.97 -0.63 -0.69
CA GLU A 66 -7.83 -0.45 0.49
C GLU A 66 -7.00 -0.44 1.78
N ASP A 67 -6.08 -1.39 1.95
CA ASP A 67 -5.15 -1.45 3.09
C ASP A 67 -4.26 -0.20 3.17
N ALA A 68 -3.68 0.23 2.04
CA ALA A 68 -2.88 1.45 1.97
C ALA A 68 -3.71 2.69 2.36
N GLN A 69 -4.97 2.79 1.89
CA GLN A 69 -5.85 3.90 2.25
C GLN A 69 -6.19 3.89 3.75
N GLU A 70 -6.50 2.72 4.33
CA GLU A 70 -6.78 2.59 5.75
C GLU A 70 -5.56 2.99 6.60
N LYS A 71 -4.37 2.50 6.25
CA LYS A 71 -3.12 2.83 6.95
C LYS A 71 -2.83 4.33 6.94
N LEU A 72 -2.96 4.98 5.79
CA LEU A 72 -2.74 6.42 5.66
C LEU A 72 -3.77 7.24 6.45
N LEU A 73 -5.04 6.81 6.46
CA LEU A 73 -6.08 7.40 7.31
C LEU A 73 -5.76 7.22 8.79
N TYR A 74 -5.28 6.04 9.20
CA TYR A 74 -4.89 5.76 10.58
C TYR A 74 -3.71 6.61 11.04
N MET A 75 -2.67 6.74 10.20
CA MET A 75 -1.51 7.60 10.47
C MET A 75 -1.93 9.07 10.62
N SER A 76 -2.83 9.55 9.77
CA SER A 76 -3.35 10.91 9.83
C SER A 76 -4.12 11.18 11.13
N LYS A 77 -4.96 10.22 11.58
CA LYS A 77 -5.69 10.31 12.86
C LYS A 77 -4.73 10.32 14.06
N ARG A 78 -3.67 9.51 14.03
CA ARG A 78 -2.65 9.50 15.09
C ARG A 78 -1.86 10.81 15.15
N ALA A 79 -1.54 11.41 14.00
CA ALA A 79 -0.87 12.71 13.96
C ALA A 79 -1.77 13.81 14.55
N ALA A 80 -3.07 13.81 14.24
CA ALA A 80 -4.02 14.78 14.76
C ALA A 80 -4.26 14.65 16.27
N SER A 81 -4.12 13.44 16.84
CA SER A 81 -4.33 13.20 18.27
C SER A 81 -3.14 13.62 19.16
N LYS A 82 -2.01 14.01 18.55
CA LYS A 82 -0.79 14.44 19.25
C LYS A 82 -0.55 15.96 19.19
N SER A 83 -1.48 16.71 18.60
CA SER A 83 -1.42 18.17 18.44
C SER A 83 -2.26 18.89 19.47
#